data_AF-A0A2V5SIV5-F1
#
_entry.id   AF-A0A2V5SIV5-F1
#
_cell.length_a   1.000
_cell.length_b   1.000
_cell.length_c   1.000
_cell.angle_alpha   90.00
_cell.angle_beta   90.00
_cell.angle_gamma   90.00
#
_symmetry.space_group_name_H-M   'P 1'
#
loop_
_entity.id
_entity.type
_entity.pdbx_description
1 polymer ?
#
loop_
_entity_poly.entity_id
_entity_poly.type
_entity_poly.pdbx_seq_one_letter_code
_entity_poly.pdbx_strand_id
1 'polypeptide(L)' 'MVYILRGSNSRHYIGSAVDLDARFAQHLRGHTHTTKRLGKNIEVIA' A
#
# COMPACT_ATOMS: atom_id res chain seq x y z
N MET A 1 8.10 8.35 -7.91
CA MET A 1 8.78 7.74 -6.75
C MET A 1 8.32 6.30 -6.59
N VAL A 2 9.22 5.38 -6.26
CA VAL A 2 8.88 3.97 -5.97
C VAL A 2 8.68 3.84 -4.46
N TYR A 3 7.71 3.04 -4.04
CA TYR A 3 7.43 2.79 -2.62
C TYR A 3 7.11 1.32 -2.34
N ILE A 4 7.26 0.93 -1.08
CA ILE A 4 6.91 -0.41 -0.59
C ILE A 4 5.85 -0.31 0.51
N LEU A 5 4.76 -1.05 0.34
CA LEU A 5 3.76 -1.31 1.38
C LEU A 5 4.03 -2.65 2.04
N ARG A 6 4.02 -2.68 3.36
CA ARG A 6 4.04 -3.91 4.16
C ARG A 6 2.67 -4.16 4.76
N GLY A 7 2.15 -5.36 4.52
CA GLY A 7 0.92 -5.84 5.12
C GLY A 7 1.16 -6.67 6.38
N SER A 8 0.14 -6.75 7.24
CA SER A 8 0.18 -7.55 8.47
C SER A 8 0.34 -9.07 8.26
N ASN A 9 0.19 -9.55 7.02
CA ASN A 9 0.39 -10.96 6.66
C ASN A 9 1.77 -11.23 6.05
N SER A 10 2.77 -10.41 6.36
CA SER A 10 4.14 -10.50 5.84
C SER A 10 4.26 -10.38 4.31
N ARG A 11 3.19 -9.97 3.63
CA ARG A 11 3.24 -9.66 2.20
C ARG A 11 3.65 -8.22 1.98
N HIS A 12 4.38 -8.03 0.89
CA HIS A 12 4.83 -6.72 0.43
C HIS A 12 4.20 -6.40 -0.91
N TYR A 13 3.95 -5.12 -1.15
CA TYR A 13 3.53 -4.59 -2.43
C TYR A 13 4.47 -3.48 -2.83
N ILE A 14 4.97 -3.54 -4.06
CA ILE A 14 5.85 -2.52 -4.63
C ILE A 14 5.02 -1.76 -5.66
N GLY A 15 5.06 -0.43 -5.56
CA GLY A 15 4.34 0.45 -6.46
C GLY A 15 5.14 1.69 -6.79
N SER A 16 4.64 2.46 -7.76
CA SER A 16 5.16 3.78 -8.06
C SER A 16 4.03 4.80 -8.01
N ALA A 17 4.30 5.98 -7.46
CA ALA A 17 3.37 7.09 -7.41
C ALA A 17 4.09 8.42 -7.63
N VAL A 18 3.34 9.38 -8.17
CA VAL A 18 3.75 10.79 -8.24
C VAL A 18 3.43 11.46 -6.90
N ASP A 19 2.24 11.19 -6.35
CA ASP A 19 1.78 11.63 -5.04
C ASP A 19 1.59 10.40 -4.15
N LEU A 20 2.48 10.23 -3.16
CA LEU A 20 2.49 9.07 -2.29
C LEU A 20 1.34 9.10 -1.26
N ASP A 21 1.02 10.27 -0.70
CA ASP A 21 0.01 10.43 0.33
C ASP A 21 -1.39 10.15 -0.22
N ALA A 22 -1.72 10.73 -1.38
CA ALA A 22 -2.98 10.46 -2.06
C ALA A 22 -3.09 8.97 -2.42
N ARG A 23 -1.99 8.35 -2.87
CA ARG A 23 -1.98 6.93 -3.23
C ARG A 23 -2.14 6.03 -1.99
N PHE A 24 -1.49 6.36 -0.88
CA PHE A 24 -1.63 5.63 0.37
C PHE A 24 -3.07 5.71 0.91
N ALA A 25 -3.69 6.90 0.87
CA ALA A 25 -5.09 7.06 1.25
C ALA A 25 -6.06 6.20 0.41
N GLN A 26 -5.79 6.03 -0.89
CA GLN A 26 -6.56 5.11 -1.75
C GLN A 26 -6.40 3.64 -1.32
N HIS A 27 -5.21 3.23 -0.90
CA HIS A 27 -4.99 1.88 -0.39
C HIS A 27 -5.73 1.63 0.92
N LEU A 28 -5.75 2.59 1.84
CA LEU A 28 -6.51 2.51 3.10
C LEU A 28 -8.02 2.38 2.87
N ARG A 29 -8.56 3.07 1.86
CA ARG A 29 -9.97 2.95 1.45
C ARG A 29 -10.30 1.63 0.74
N GLY A 30 -9.30 0.78 0.51
CA GLY A 30 -9.48 -0.51 -0.18
C GLY A 30 -9.74 -0.35 -1.68
N HIS A 31 -9.37 0.78 -2.28
CA HIS A 31 -9.61 1.08 -3.70
C HIS A 31 -8.83 0.15 -4.64
N THR A 32 -7.69 -0.37 -4.18
CA THR A 32 -6.85 -1.29 -4.96
C THR A 32 -7.04 -2.73 -4.46
N HIS A 33 -7.56 -3.59 -5.34
CA HIS A 33 -7.89 -4.98 -5.00
C HIS A 33 -6.67 -5.81 -4.53
N THR A 34 -5.49 -5.56 -5.11
CA THR A 34 -4.25 -6.28 -4.77
C THR A 34 -3.73 -5.93 -3.37
N THR A 35 -3.86 -4.66 -2.94
CA THR A 35 -3.45 -4.23 -1.59
C THR A 35 -4.47 -4.57 -0.52
N LYS A 36 -5.77 -4.71 -0.86
CA LYS A 36 -6.80 -5.16 0.08
C LYS A 36 -6.48 -6.52 0.71
N ARG A 37 -5.72 -7.35 -0.01
CA ARG A 37 -5.27 -8.66 0.46
C ARG A 37 -4.08 -8.57 1.43
N LEU A 38 -3.37 -7.44 1.53
CA LEU A 38 -2.20 -7.29 2.42
C LEU A 38 -2.54 -7.34 3.92
N GLY A 39 -3.82 -7.24 4.28
CA GLY A 39 -4.29 -7.23 5.66
C GLY A 39 -4.97 -5.91 6.00
N LYS A 40 -5.61 -5.82 7.17
CA LYS A 40 -6.29 -4.60 7.61
C LYS A 40 -5.33 -3.44 7.89
N ASN A 41 -4.08 -3.76 8.27
CA ASN A 41 -3.05 -2.79 8.57
C ASN A 41 -1.97 -2.85 7.49
N ILE A 42 -1.75 -1.72 6.84
CA ILE A 42 -0.70 -1.52 5.84
C ILE A 42 0.12 -0.29 6.23
N GLU A 43 1.43 -0.37 6.04
CA GLU A 43 2.40 0.69 6.36
C GLU A 43 3.35 0.91 5.18
N VAL A 44 3.77 2.17 4.95
CA VAL A 44 4.81 2.51 3.98
C VAL A 44 6.17 2.32 4.65
N ILE A 45 7.09 1.59 4.03
CA ILE A 45 8.39 1.25 4.63
C ILE A 45 9.61 1.72 3.83
N ALA A 46 9.43 2.16 2.59
CA ALA A 46 10.46 2.71 1.72
C ALA A 46 9.81 3.51 0.60
#